data_AF-A0A7Y4RSI5-F1
#
_entry.id   AF-A0A7Y4RSI5-F1
#
_cell.length_a   1.000
_cell.length_b   1.000
_cell.length_c   1.000
_cell.angle_alpha   90.00
_cell.angle_beta   90.00
_cell.angle_gamma   90.00
#
_symmetry.space_group_name_H-M   'P 1'
#
loop_
_entity.id
_entity.type
_entity.pdbx_description
1 polymer ?
#
loop_
_entity_poly.entity_id
_entity_poly.type
_entity_poly.pdbx_seq_one_letter_code
_entity_poly.pdbx_strand_id
1 'polypeptide(L)'
;GQTGPDPGRFAQVWLRDGSTPNGGSWVSSRAMSEFLRRTPESGSRALGWDTPERTGSGPSVFGTLAGARAFGHTGWTGTMLWVDPDRDLFLVFLTNRSLDPRARHSLTALRNLRSELSDLVIQGASR
;
A
#
# COMPACT_ATOMS: atom_id res chain seq x y z
N GLY A 1 18.96 -16.90 -11.38
CA GLY A 1 18.46 -15.67 -10.74
C GLY A 1 16.96 -15.75 -10.73
N GLN A 2 16.33 -15.78 -9.56
CA GLN A 2 14.88 -15.91 -9.45
C GLN A 2 14.24 -14.56 -9.78
N THR A 3 13.65 -14.43 -10.97
CA THR A 3 12.66 -13.40 -11.27
C THR A 3 11.40 -13.74 -10.48
N GLY A 4 11.37 -13.37 -9.20
CA GLY A 4 10.12 -13.24 -8.47
C GLY A 4 9.22 -12.21 -9.17
N PRO A 5 7.89 -12.29 -9.05
CA PRO A 5 6.99 -11.33 -9.67
C PRO A 5 7.33 -9.90 -9.20
N ASP A 6 7.51 -9.00 -10.17
CA ASP A 6 7.69 -7.56 -9.97
C ASP A 6 6.59 -7.02 -9.02
N PRO A 7 6.94 -6.28 -7.95
CA PRO A 7 5.96 -5.64 -7.07
C PRO A 7 4.86 -4.87 -7.79
N GLY A 8 5.15 -4.25 -8.94
CA GLY A 8 4.15 -3.57 -9.76
C GLY A 8 3.13 -4.53 -10.38
N ARG A 9 3.58 -5.68 -10.88
CA ARG A 9 2.69 -6.72 -11.42
C ARG A 9 1.86 -7.37 -10.33
N PHE A 10 2.45 -7.59 -9.16
CA PHE A 10 1.73 -8.05 -7.98
C PHE A 10 0.64 -7.06 -7.57
N ALA A 11 0.96 -5.77 -7.43
CA ALA A 11 -0.01 -4.72 -7.11
C ALA A 11 -1.15 -4.64 -8.14
N GLN A 12 -0.81 -4.72 -9.43
CA GLN A 12 -1.79 -4.68 -10.51
C GLN A 12 -2.76 -5.88 -10.47
N VAL A 13 -2.29 -7.07 -10.12
CA VAL A 13 -3.15 -8.25 -9.93
C VAL A 13 -4.13 -8.02 -8.78
N TRP A 14 -3.67 -7.47 -7.67
CA TRP A 14 -4.54 -7.13 -6.54
C TRP A 14 -5.53 -6.01 -6.86
N LEU A 15 -5.15 -5.05 -7.70
CA LEU A 15 -6.05 -4.00 -8.18
C LEU A 15 -7.16 -4.58 -9.09
N ARG A 16 -6.83 -5.62 -9.88
CA ARG A 16 -7.73 -6.26 -10.85
C ARG A 16 -8.44 -7.49 -10.30
N ASP A 17 -8.77 -7.47 -9.01
CA ASP A 17 -9.48 -8.56 -8.34
C ASP A 17 -8.88 -9.96 -8.60
N GLY A 18 -7.54 -10.04 -8.56
CA GLY A 18 -6.79 -11.29 -8.68
C GLY A 18 -6.49 -11.70 -10.12
N SER A 19 -6.89 -10.88 -11.09
CA SER A 19 -6.69 -11.12 -12.52
C SER A 19 -5.37 -10.57 -13.03
N THR A 20 -4.71 -11.34 -13.88
CA THR A 20 -3.48 -10.95 -14.57
C THR A 20 -3.79 -10.10 -15.80
N PRO A 21 -2.81 -9.32 -16.29
CA PRO A 21 -2.97 -8.56 -17.54
C PRO A 21 -3.34 -9.39 -18.77
N ASN A 22 -2.99 -10.68 -18.78
CA ASN A 22 -3.22 -11.57 -19.93
C ASN A 22 -4.49 -12.43 -19.77
N GLY A 23 -5.37 -12.11 -18.83
CA GLY A 23 -6.66 -12.81 -18.63
C GLY A 23 -6.61 -14.09 -17.79
N GLY A 24 -5.44 -14.49 -17.26
CA GLY A 24 -5.35 -15.54 -16.23
C GLY A 24 -5.67 -15.03 -14.83
N SER A 25 -5.90 -15.92 -13.86
CA SER A 25 -6.10 -15.57 -12.44
C SER A 25 -4.90 -16.04 -11.61
N TRP A 26 -4.40 -15.18 -10.72
CA TRP A 26 -3.35 -15.51 -9.75
C TRP A 26 -3.90 -15.69 -8.33
N VAL A 27 -4.92 -14.92 -7.98
CA VAL A 27 -5.58 -14.96 -6.67
C VAL A 27 -7.07 -15.15 -6.90
N SER A 28 -7.69 -16.11 -6.20
CA SER A 28 -9.14 -16.30 -6.29
C SER A 28 -9.87 -15.19 -5.54
N SER A 29 -11.09 -14.87 -5.96
CA SER A 29 -11.94 -13.89 -5.26
C SER A 29 -12.19 -14.29 -3.80
N ARG A 30 -12.24 -15.59 -3.49
CA ARG A 30 -12.34 -16.09 -2.12
C ARG A 30 -11.10 -15.71 -1.30
N ALA A 31 -9.91 -15.98 -1.83
CA ALA A 31 -8.67 -15.61 -1.16
C ALA A 31 -8.55 -14.09 -0.99
N MET A 32 -8.92 -13.30 -2.00
CA MET A 32 -8.94 -11.84 -1.85
C MET A 32 -9.89 -11.38 -0.74
N SER A 33 -11.12 -11.91 -0.71
CA SER A 33 -12.08 -11.60 0.34
C SER A 33 -11.54 -11.95 1.73
N GLU A 34 -10.92 -13.12 1.89
CA GLU A 34 -10.30 -13.53 3.16
C GLU A 34 -9.19 -12.56 3.60
N PHE A 35 -8.28 -12.19 2.68
CA PHE A 35 -7.14 -11.33 2.99
C PHE A 35 -7.53 -9.86 3.26
N LEU A 36 -8.59 -9.38 2.60
CA LEU A 36 -9.06 -7.99 2.73
C LEU A 36 -10.17 -7.82 3.77
N ARG A 37 -10.68 -8.91 4.35
CA ARG A 37 -11.70 -8.87 5.39
C ARG A 37 -11.18 -8.15 6.62
N ARG A 38 -11.94 -7.15 7.07
CA ARG A 38 -11.71 -6.44 8.33
C ARG A 38 -12.80 -6.80 9.32
N THR A 39 -12.43 -6.90 10.59
CA THR A 39 -13.38 -7.01 11.71
C THR A 39 -13.25 -5.79 12.62
N PRO A 40 -14.25 -5.47 13.46
CA PRO A 40 -14.13 -4.38 14.44
C PRO A 40 -12.88 -4.49 15.32
N GLU A 41 -12.42 -5.71 15.62
CA GLU A 41 -11.25 -5.99 16.43
C GLU A 41 -9.92 -5.84 15.65
N SER A 42 -9.98 -5.75 14.32
CA SER A 42 -8.80 -5.69 13.46
C SER A 42 -8.15 -4.30 13.41
N GLY A 43 -8.83 -3.25 13.90
CA GLY A 43 -8.34 -1.88 13.84
C GLY A 43 -8.03 -1.45 12.39
N SER A 44 -6.84 -0.91 12.16
CA SER A 44 -6.34 -0.50 10.83
C SER A 44 -5.65 -1.63 10.05
N ARG A 45 -5.90 -2.90 10.37
CA ARG A 45 -5.24 -4.05 9.73
C ARG A 45 -6.24 -5.01 9.08
N ALA A 46 -5.75 -5.75 8.09
CA ALA A 46 -6.35 -6.97 7.57
C ALA A 46 -5.26 -8.06 7.51
N LEU A 47 -5.60 -9.27 7.06
CA LEU A 47 -4.62 -10.37 7.05
C LEU A 47 -3.45 -10.04 6.10
N GLY A 48 -2.28 -9.77 6.68
CA GLY A 48 -1.07 -9.40 5.93
C GLY A 48 -1.05 -7.97 5.39
N TRP A 49 -2.06 -7.15 5.70
CA TRP A 49 -2.21 -5.80 5.15
C TRP A 49 -2.43 -4.72 6.22
N ASP A 50 -1.80 -3.58 6.01
CA ASP A 50 -2.19 -2.29 6.58
C ASP A 50 -3.35 -1.69 5.79
N THR A 51 -4.11 -0.84 6.45
CA THR A 51 -5.23 -0.12 5.84
C THR A 51 -5.29 1.31 6.36
N PRO A 52 -5.89 2.27 5.61
CA PRO A 52 -5.98 3.65 6.04
C PRO A 52 -6.62 3.77 7.43
N GLU A 53 -5.91 4.38 8.35
CA GLU A 53 -6.43 4.67 9.67
C GLU A 53 -7.40 5.84 9.60
N ARG A 54 -8.62 5.63 10.10
CA ARG A 54 -9.70 6.62 10.02
C ARG A 54 -9.81 7.52 11.24
N THR A 55 -8.97 7.27 12.25
CA THR A 55 -9.05 7.88 13.60
C THR A 55 -7.72 8.51 14.02
N GLY A 56 -7.32 9.58 13.31
CA GLY A 56 -6.52 10.69 13.88
C GLY A 56 -5.08 10.47 14.37
N SER A 57 -4.45 9.30 14.24
CA SER A 57 -3.14 8.99 14.85
C SER A 57 -1.89 9.44 14.04
N GLY A 58 -1.96 10.61 13.42
CA GLY A 58 -0.89 11.20 12.60
C GLY A 58 -0.89 10.73 11.14
N PRO A 59 0.12 11.12 10.33
CA PRO A 59 0.09 10.95 8.89
C PRO A 59 0.07 9.47 8.49
N SER A 60 -1.03 9.02 7.90
CA SER A 60 -1.15 7.68 7.36
C SER A 60 -0.19 7.51 6.18
N VAL A 61 0.42 6.33 6.03
CA VAL A 61 1.27 6.02 4.86
C VAL A 61 0.46 6.04 3.55
N PHE A 62 -0.86 5.92 3.66
CA PHE A 62 -1.83 6.06 2.58
C PHE A 62 -2.16 7.53 2.25
N GLY A 63 -1.61 8.51 2.99
CA GLY A 63 -2.00 9.91 2.86
C GLY A 63 -3.35 10.20 3.53
N THR A 64 -3.91 11.36 3.20
CA THR A 64 -5.24 11.81 3.65
C THR A 64 -6.33 11.56 2.60
N LEU A 65 -5.92 11.29 1.36
CA LEU A 65 -6.83 11.20 0.22
C LEU A 65 -7.14 9.77 -0.22
N ALA A 66 -6.57 8.74 0.39
CA ALA A 66 -6.85 7.35 0.01
C ALA A 66 -8.29 6.90 0.31
N GLY A 67 -8.76 5.92 -0.45
CA GLY A 67 -10.09 5.34 -0.35
C GLY A 67 -10.27 4.46 0.87
N ALA A 68 -11.52 4.23 1.24
CA ALA A 68 -11.84 3.37 2.38
C ALA A 68 -11.41 1.91 2.11
N ARG A 69 -11.44 1.49 0.84
CA ARG A 69 -11.01 0.15 0.42
C ARG A 69 -9.52 0.03 0.15
N ALA A 70 -8.71 1.09 0.34
CA ALA A 70 -7.27 0.98 0.14
C ALA A 70 -6.62 0.03 1.17
N PHE A 71 -5.56 -0.64 0.74
CA PHE A 71 -4.78 -1.59 1.55
C PHE A 71 -3.33 -1.63 1.06
N GLY A 72 -2.40 -2.02 1.91
CA GLY A 72 -0.98 -1.99 1.55
C GLY A 72 -0.08 -2.46 2.67
N HIS A 73 1.23 -2.35 2.46
CA HIS A 73 2.21 -2.68 3.49
C HIS A 73 3.48 -1.85 3.31
N THR A 74 4.15 -1.55 4.43
CA THR A 74 5.44 -0.87 4.43
C THR A 74 6.57 -1.80 4.85
N GLY A 75 7.66 -1.76 4.09
CA GLY A 75 8.92 -2.39 4.46
C GLY A 75 9.71 -1.53 5.44
N TRP A 76 10.45 -2.22 6.32
CA TRP A 76 11.32 -1.62 7.32
C TRP A 76 12.38 -0.67 6.71
N THR A 77 12.95 -1.05 5.56
CA THR A 77 14.08 -0.36 4.93
C THR A 77 13.68 0.80 4.01
N GLY A 78 12.41 1.20 3.98
CA GLY A 78 11.95 2.32 3.17
C GLY A 78 10.88 1.98 2.14
N THR A 79 10.77 0.73 1.73
CA THR A 79 9.78 0.26 0.76
C THR A 79 8.33 0.49 1.22
N MET A 80 7.43 0.77 0.29
CA MET A 80 5.98 0.81 0.51
C MET A 80 5.26 0.34 -0.74
N LEU A 81 4.18 -0.42 -0.55
CA LEU A 81 3.24 -0.77 -1.60
C LEU A 81 1.83 -0.57 -1.07
N TRP A 82 0.96 0.08 -1.82
CA TRP A 82 -0.47 0.09 -1.54
C TRP A 82 -1.29 0.10 -2.82
N VAL A 83 -2.52 -0.38 -2.70
CA VAL A 83 -3.53 -0.48 -3.76
C VAL A 83 -4.78 0.25 -3.28
N ASP A 84 -5.36 1.11 -4.13
CA ASP A 84 -6.63 1.78 -3.88
C ASP A 84 -7.65 1.46 -4.99
N PRO A 85 -8.50 0.44 -4.77
CA PRO A 85 -9.56 0.08 -5.71
C PRO A 85 -10.63 1.17 -5.88
N ASP A 86 -10.76 2.12 -4.94
CA ASP A 86 -11.72 3.23 -5.09
C ASP A 86 -11.24 4.25 -6.14
N ARG A 87 -9.96 4.22 -6.50
CA ARG A 87 -9.31 5.14 -7.45
C ARG A 87 -8.67 4.46 -8.64
N ASP A 88 -8.85 3.15 -8.78
CA ASP A 88 -8.22 2.32 -9.82
C ASP A 88 -6.69 2.55 -9.96
N LEU A 89 -5.98 2.63 -8.83
CA LEU A 89 -4.55 2.89 -8.84
C LEU A 89 -3.80 2.14 -7.73
N PHE A 90 -2.49 2.05 -7.87
CA PHE A 90 -1.58 1.54 -6.85
C PHE A 90 -0.29 2.37 -6.83
N LEU A 91 0.40 2.37 -5.69
CA LEU A 91 1.72 2.97 -5.54
C LEU A 91 2.72 1.91 -5.09
N VAL A 92 3.83 1.82 -5.80
CA VAL A 92 5.04 1.11 -5.37
C VAL A 92 6.14 2.14 -5.17
N PHE A 93 6.59 2.30 -3.94
CA PHE A 93 7.69 3.18 -3.57
C PHE A 93 8.85 2.34 -3.07
N LEU A 94 9.93 2.29 -3.86
CA LEU A 94 11.15 1.56 -3.53
C LEU A 94 12.23 2.57 -3.14
N THR A 95 12.63 2.59 -1.88
CA THR A 95 13.80 3.35 -1.43
C THR A 95 14.64 2.46 -0.54
N ASN A 96 15.96 2.59 -0.67
CA ASN A 96 16.90 1.91 0.20
C ASN A 96 17.40 2.91 1.23
N ARG A 97 16.85 2.85 2.43
CA ARG A 97 17.41 3.60 3.54
C ARG A 97 18.51 2.78 4.19
N SER A 98 19.77 3.08 3.85
CA SER A 98 20.84 2.93 4.84
C SER A 98 20.57 3.96 5.93
N LEU A 99 19.98 3.51 7.04
CA LEU A 99 19.86 4.36 8.22
C LEU A 99 21.28 4.76 8.63
N ASP A 100 21.66 6.03 8.42
CA ASP A 100 22.66 6.64 9.29
C ASP A 100 22.01 6.69 10.69
N PRO A 101 22.50 5.91 11.67
CA PRO A 101 21.94 5.87 13.02
C PRO A 101 22.00 7.23 13.72
N ARG A 102 22.75 8.20 13.17
CA ARG A 102 22.91 9.56 13.71
C ARG A 102 21.81 10.54 13.25
N ALA A 103 21.01 10.19 12.24
CA ALA A 103 19.92 11.04 11.78
C ALA A 103 18.72 10.96 12.75
N ARG A 104 18.65 11.91 13.69
CA ARG A 104 17.48 12.10 14.57
C ARG A 104 16.21 12.26 13.71
N HIS A 105 15.10 11.62 14.11
CA HIS A 105 13.78 11.68 13.45
C HIS A 105 13.63 11.02 12.06
N SER A 106 14.56 10.14 11.68
CA SER A 106 14.54 9.48 10.38
C SER A 106 13.20 8.79 10.07
N LEU A 107 12.68 7.96 10.98
CA LEU A 107 11.41 7.23 10.77
C LEU A 107 10.20 8.17 10.55
N THR A 108 10.09 9.24 11.33
CA THR A 108 9.01 10.23 11.19
C THR A 108 9.10 10.96 9.85
N ALA A 109 10.30 11.37 9.43
CA ALA A 109 10.49 12.02 8.13
C ALA A 109 10.07 11.10 6.96
N LEU A 110 10.40 9.80 7.05
CA LEU A 110 10.00 8.82 6.04
C LEU A 110 8.48 8.59 6.03
N ARG A 111 7.85 8.56 7.21
CA ARG A 111 6.39 8.47 7.33
C ARG A 111 5.70 9.67 6.67
N ASN A 112 6.19 10.89 6.93
CA ASN A 112 5.66 12.11 6.31
C ASN A 112 5.85 12.10 4.80
N LEU A 113 7.05 11.76 4.31
CA LEU A 113 7.31 11.65 2.87
C LEU A 113 6.38 10.65 2.18
N ARG A 114 6.17 9.47 2.77
CA ARG A 114 5.23 8.47 2.24
C ARG A 114 3.80 9.00 2.19
N SER A 115 3.38 9.72 3.23
CA SER A 115 2.04 10.32 3.32
C SER A 115 1.83 11.37 2.22
N GLU A 116 2.76 12.31 2.09
CA GLU A 116 2.73 13.37 1.07
C GLU A 116 2.78 12.79 -0.35
N LEU A 117 3.67 11.82 -0.59
CA LEU A 117 3.76 11.14 -1.88
C LEU A 117 2.44 10.46 -2.27
N SER A 118 1.78 9.79 -1.32
CA SER A 118 0.48 9.15 -1.56
C SER A 118 -0.58 10.17 -1.98
N ASP A 119 -0.67 11.31 -1.29
CA ASP A 119 -1.62 12.37 -1.65
C ASP A 119 -1.30 13.00 -3.01
N LEU A 120 -0.02 13.25 -3.32
CA LEU A 120 0.41 13.78 -4.62
C LEU A 120 0.06 12.85 -5.78
N VAL A 121 0.28 11.53 -5.62
CA VAL A 121 -0.06 10.55 -6.65
C VAL A 121 -1.57 10.51 -6.89
N ILE A 122 -2.37 10.51 -5.82
CA ILE A 122 -3.84 10.51 -5.92
C ILE A 122 -4.34 11.78 -6.61
N GLN A 123 -3.81 12.95 -6.25
CA GLN A 123 -4.16 14.22 -6.89
C GLN A 123 -3.76 14.25 -8.36
N GLY A 124 -2.57 13.73 -8.70
CA GLY A 124 -2.07 13.68 -10.06
C GLY A 124 -2.89 12.77 -10.98
N ALA A 125 -3.39 11.65 -10.46
CA ALA A 125 -4.24 10.71 -11.20
C ALA A 125 -5.69 11.19 -11.38
N SER A 126 -6.10 12.24 -10.65
CA SER A 126 -7.45 12.81 -10.71
C SER A 126 -7.59 13.97 -11.73
N ARG A 127 -6.54 14.24 -12.51
CA ARG A 127 -6.49 15.28 -13.56
C ARG A 127 -6.57 14.66 -14.94
#